data_AF-A0A8S1B7W8-F1
#
_entry.id   AF-A0A8S1B7W8-F1
#
_cell.length_a   1.000
_cell.length_b   1.000
_cell.length_c   1.000
_cell.angle_alpha   90.00
_cell.angle_beta   90.00
_cell.angle_gamma   90.00
#
_symmetry.space_group_name_H-M   'P 1'
#
loop_
_entity.id
_entity.type
_entity.pdbx_description
1 polymer ?
#
loop_
_entity_poly.entity_id
_entity_poly.type
_entity_poly.pdbx_seq_one_letter_code
_entity_poly.pdbx_strand_id
1 'polypeptide(L)'
;MDRQPAFTVESFITNWNGDFPNYPLAAVDLKKPQAVMGALFQVFDRLGIDRDVILAPPPEENRTENTVYYTDLLPVINMTRVINHLVTVMPQVDANISVTHFLQPTATTSHSILLLLFNLMVFNEEQLRDIAPHEEVLFAKTEQVKTLEEKKNKLLEMLNEQSEEKAKRAQRLDKLDHDIKQFEEDLKLEKESHDEEKQELEAILKENKQLEMVLEQKKSYRDELMDEVDKKRALRVYDADDVKHKAEQAAQNVQEAEEKLESLRATLMQKETSLKNLQTIKPNLDAANNLLQEIMKLSDNLRDFETGDLESDSKEGEIDVLNTEAGELQAQLLELQTARAEAAKIRLDNQVKRQQEKTVVHSALREAEEKEKKMQEQTKKALQRTENIKEATFQYETEKAKGMEELTIIDNSFCSELKAVDEMLLNKAVEAQKKIEEKLRNRRE
;
A
#
# COMPACT_ATOMS: atom_id res chain seq x y z
N MET A 1 -93.32 -3.23 46.39
CA MET A 1 -93.27 -3.89 45.06
C MET A 1 -94.07 -3.03 44.12
N ASP A 2 -93.46 -1.96 43.62
CA ASP A 2 -94.10 -1.11 42.63
C ASP A 2 -94.11 -1.87 41.31
N ARG A 3 -95.31 -2.14 40.79
CA ARG A 3 -95.51 -2.75 39.48
C ARG A 3 -94.89 -1.80 38.46
N GLN A 4 -93.77 -2.19 37.85
CA GLN A 4 -93.27 -1.52 36.65
C GLN A 4 -94.44 -1.42 35.65
N PRO A 5 -94.72 -0.22 35.10
CA PRO A 5 -95.79 -0.07 34.12
C PRO A 5 -95.51 -0.98 32.93
N ALA A 6 -96.53 -1.70 32.47
CA ALA A 6 -96.42 -2.49 31.25
C ALA A 6 -95.99 -1.57 30.11
N PHE A 7 -94.87 -1.89 29.44
CA PHE A 7 -94.36 -1.10 28.33
C PHE A 7 -95.41 -1.14 27.21
N THR A 8 -96.10 -0.02 26.99
CA THR A 8 -97.14 0.09 25.96
C THR A 8 -96.51 0.42 24.62
N VAL A 9 -97.22 0.09 23.53
CA VAL A 9 -96.82 0.47 22.16
C VAL A 9 -96.56 1.98 22.05
N GLU A 10 -97.36 2.80 22.74
CA GLU A 10 -97.20 4.26 22.76
C GLU A 10 -95.91 4.69 23.46
N SER A 11 -95.59 4.12 24.62
CA SER A 11 -94.34 4.41 25.33
C SER A 11 -93.10 4.00 24.53
N PHE A 12 -93.16 2.87 23.84
CA PHE A 12 -92.09 2.43 22.94
C PHE A 12 -91.89 3.38 21.77
N ILE A 13 -92.97 3.82 21.11
CA ILE A 13 -92.88 4.75 19.99
C ILE A 13 -92.29 6.09 20.43
N THR A 14 -92.67 6.59 21.62
CA THR A 14 -92.07 7.82 22.16
C THR A 14 -90.56 7.67 22.38
N ASN A 15 -90.12 6.56 23.00
CA ASN A 15 -88.70 6.31 23.23
C ASN A 15 -87.94 6.12 21.91
N TRP A 16 -88.50 5.33 20.99
CA TRP A 16 -87.95 5.13 19.65
C TRP A 16 -87.72 6.45 18.92
N ASN A 17 -88.72 7.34 18.90
CA ASN A 17 -88.63 8.62 18.20
C ASN A 17 -87.63 9.57 18.87
N GLY A 18 -87.33 9.37 20.15
CA GLY A 18 -86.24 10.05 20.85
C GLY A 18 -84.86 9.61 20.35
N ASP A 19 -84.63 8.31 20.22
CA ASP A 19 -83.33 7.75 19.83
C ASP A 19 -83.08 7.74 18.31
N PHE A 20 -84.16 7.70 17.52
CA PHE A 20 -84.15 7.72 16.05
C PHE A 20 -84.95 8.89 15.48
N PRO A 21 -84.53 10.15 15.69
CA PRO A 21 -85.26 11.32 15.19
C PRO A 21 -85.34 11.38 13.65
N ASN A 22 -84.39 10.72 12.97
CA ASN A 22 -84.33 10.65 11.51
C ASN A 22 -85.22 9.54 10.92
N TYR A 23 -85.79 8.66 11.75
CA TYR A 23 -86.68 7.59 11.34
C TYR A 23 -87.84 7.41 12.35
N PRO A 24 -88.75 8.42 12.45
CA PRO A 24 -89.84 8.35 13.39
C PRO A 24 -90.88 7.29 12.98
N LEU A 25 -91.42 6.60 13.96
CA LEU A 25 -92.50 5.62 13.80
C LEU A 25 -93.81 6.16 14.35
N ALA A 26 -94.91 5.80 13.69
CA ALA A 26 -96.26 5.88 14.24
C ALA A 26 -96.85 4.47 14.44
N ALA A 27 -97.91 4.35 15.25
CA ALA A 27 -98.53 3.05 15.55
C ALA A 27 -99.05 2.31 14.30
N VAL A 28 -99.42 3.05 13.25
CA VAL A 28 -99.84 2.50 11.95
C VAL A 28 -98.69 1.88 11.15
N ASP A 29 -97.46 2.32 11.40
CA ASP A 29 -96.28 1.87 10.66
C ASP A 29 -95.82 0.48 11.10
N LEU A 30 -96.17 0.06 12.32
CA LEU A 30 -95.93 -1.30 12.82
C LEU A 30 -96.70 -2.38 12.06
N LYS A 31 -97.62 -2.00 11.16
CA LYS A 31 -98.33 -2.91 10.24
C LYS A 31 -97.80 -2.84 8.81
N LYS A 32 -96.79 -2.02 8.54
CA LYS A 32 -96.22 -1.83 7.21
C LYS A 32 -94.87 -2.55 7.10
N PRO A 33 -94.71 -3.54 6.21
CA PRO A 33 -93.44 -4.26 6.02
C PRO A 33 -92.23 -3.34 5.87
N GLN A 34 -92.34 -2.33 5.00
CA GLN A 34 -91.24 -1.41 4.69
C GLN A 34 -90.82 -0.56 5.90
N ALA A 35 -91.78 -0.14 6.73
CA ALA A 35 -91.48 0.67 7.90
C ALA A 35 -90.82 -0.15 9.02
N VAL A 36 -91.28 -1.39 9.22
CA VAL A 36 -90.68 -2.32 10.18
C VAL A 36 -89.26 -2.71 9.76
N MET A 37 -89.05 -3.03 8.48
CA MET A 37 -87.70 -3.33 7.96
C MET A 37 -86.77 -2.12 8.03
N GLY A 38 -87.26 -0.93 7.68
CA GLY A 38 -86.48 0.31 7.80
C GLY A 38 -86.08 0.59 9.25
N ALA A 39 -86.98 0.36 10.21
CA ALA A 39 -86.69 0.45 11.63
C ALA A 39 -85.61 -0.55 12.06
N LEU A 40 -85.69 -1.82 11.62
CA LEU A 40 -84.68 -2.83 11.92
C LEU A 40 -83.29 -2.44 11.43
N PHE A 41 -83.19 -1.85 10.23
CA PHE A 41 -81.92 -1.34 9.74
C PHE A 41 -81.32 -0.25 10.62
N GLN A 42 -82.14 0.64 11.19
CA GLN A 42 -81.63 1.65 12.13
C GLN A 42 -80.99 1.00 13.36
N VAL A 43 -81.58 -0.09 13.86
CA VAL A 43 -81.02 -0.83 14.99
C VAL A 43 -79.75 -1.57 14.59
N PHE A 44 -79.71 -2.19 13.41
CA PHE A 44 -78.50 -2.85 12.91
C PHE A 44 -77.34 -1.90 12.72
N ASP A 45 -77.58 -0.71 12.15
CA ASP A 45 -76.56 0.31 11.97
C ASP A 45 -75.94 0.71 13.33
N ARG A 46 -76.76 0.84 14.38
CA ARG A 46 -76.30 1.14 15.75
C ARG A 46 -75.56 -0.02 16.41
N LEU A 47 -75.92 -1.26 16.09
CA LEU A 47 -75.20 -2.46 16.54
C LEU A 47 -73.92 -2.73 15.74
N GLY A 48 -73.60 -1.90 14.73
CA GLY A 48 -72.44 -2.09 13.86
C GLY A 48 -72.59 -3.27 12.88
N ILE A 49 -73.82 -3.72 12.62
CA ILE A 49 -74.11 -4.77 11.66
C ILE A 49 -74.25 -4.12 10.28
N ASP A 50 -73.36 -4.49 9.36
CA ASP A 50 -73.31 -3.92 8.02
C ASP A 50 -74.60 -4.21 7.23
N ARG A 51 -75.28 -3.14 6.82
CA ARG A 51 -76.48 -3.19 5.98
C ARG A 51 -76.22 -3.86 4.65
N ASP A 52 -75.04 -3.65 4.06
CA ASP A 52 -74.71 -4.21 2.75
C ASP A 52 -74.62 -5.73 2.82
N VAL A 53 -74.14 -6.29 3.93
CA VAL A 53 -74.13 -7.74 4.18
C VAL A 53 -75.55 -8.31 4.30
N ILE A 54 -76.49 -7.56 4.88
CA ILE A 54 -77.89 -7.99 4.99
C ILE A 54 -78.57 -7.99 3.63
N LEU A 55 -78.30 -6.98 2.81
CA LEU A 55 -78.87 -6.85 1.47
C LEU A 55 -78.17 -7.75 0.43
N ALA A 56 -76.96 -8.19 0.72
CA ALA A 56 -76.17 -8.98 -0.21
C ALA A 56 -76.79 -10.36 -0.49
N PRO A 57 -76.75 -10.80 -1.76
CA PRO A 57 -77.01 -12.20 -2.08
C PRO A 57 -75.92 -13.10 -1.47
N PRO A 58 -76.20 -14.40 -1.25
CA PRO A 58 -75.20 -15.33 -0.75
C PRO A 58 -73.97 -15.39 -1.67
N PRO A 59 -72.80 -15.86 -1.17
CA PRO A 59 -71.59 -16.04 -1.98
C PRO A 59 -71.87 -16.84 -3.26
N GLU A 60 -71.19 -16.52 -4.36
CA GLU A 60 -71.45 -17.10 -5.69
C GLU A 60 -71.43 -18.64 -5.69
N GLU A 61 -70.53 -19.23 -4.90
CA GLU A 61 -70.37 -20.68 -4.71
C GLU A 61 -71.63 -21.36 -4.16
N ASN A 62 -72.48 -20.62 -3.44
CA ASN A 62 -73.73 -21.11 -2.83
C ASN A 62 -74.98 -20.70 -3.62
N ARG A 63 -74.84 -20.00 -4.75
CA ARG A 63 -75.97 -19.61 -5.58
C ARG A 63 -76.38 -20.79 -6.46
N THR A 64 -77.68 -21.01 -6.56
CA THR A 64 -78.28 -21.96 -7.50
C THR A 64 -78.99 -21.19 -8.59
N GLU A 65 -79.34 -21.86 -9.71
CA GLU A 65 -80.15 -21.25 -10.79
C GLU A 65 -81.46 -20.64 -10.25
N ASN A 66 -81.99 -21.19 -9.16
CA ASN A 66 -83.20 -20.71 -8.51
C ASN A 66 -83.02 -19.44 -7.65
N THR A 67 -81.78 -19.08 -7.26
CA THR A 67 -81.52 -17.95 -6.36
C THR A 67 -81.97 -16.61 -6.95
N VAL A 68 -81.92 -16.47 -8.29
CA VAL A 68 -82.34 -15.26 -9.01
C VAL A 68 -83.83 -14.95 -8.78
N TYR A 69 -84.68 -15.98 -8.66
CA TYR A 69 -86.13 -15.81 -8.48
C TYR A 69 -86.53 -15.33 -7.08
N TYR A 70 -85.62 -15.39 -6.10
CA TYR A 70 -85.88 -14.99 -4.72
C TYR A 70 -85.11 -13.75 -4.28
N THR A 71 -84.49 -13.03 -5.23
CA THR A 71 -83.62 -11.87 -4.95
C THR A 71 -84.30 -10.84 -4.05
N ASP A 72 -85.59 -10.56 -4.28
CA ASP A 72 -86.36 -9.59 -3.48
C ASP A 72 -86.67 -10.07 -2.05
N LEU A 73 -86.63 -11.38 -1.82
CA LEU A 73 -86.89 -12.00 -0.51
C LEU A 73 -85.61 -12.19 0.31
N LEU A 74 -84.44 -12.14 -0.33
CA LEU A 74 -83.14 -12.33 0.33
C LEU A 74 -82.91 -11.35 1.49
N PRO A 75 -83.18 -10.03 1.37
CA PRO A 75 -83.06 -9.12 2.49
C PRO A 75 -83.89 -9.54 3.69
N VAL A 76 -85.12 -10.01 3.47
CA VAL A 76 -86.04 -10.43 4.54
C VAL A 76 -85.54 -11.71 5.21
N ILE A 77 -85.04 -12.66 4.43
CA ILE A 77 -84.45 -13.91 4.93
C ILE A 77 -83.19 -13.60 5.76
N ASN A 78 -82.30 -12.75 5.24
CA ASN A 78 -81.06 -12.37 5.91
C ASN A 78 -81.34 -11.62 7.22
N MET A 79 -82.26 -10.64 7.21
CA MET A 79 -82.72 -9.96 8.43
C MET A 79 -83.26 -10.97 9.45
N THR A 80 -84.10 -11.91 9.02
CA THR A 80 -84.63 -12.96 9.90
C THR A 80 -83.52 -13.79 10.55
N ARG A 81 -82.50 -14.16 9.77
CA ARG A 81 -81.34 -14.93 10.26
C ARG A 81 -80.51 -14.14 11.26
N VAL A 82 -80.19 -12.88 10.95
CA VAL A 82 -79.43 -12.00 11.84
C VAL A 82 -80.17 -11.84 13.17
N ILE A 83 -81.47 -11.56 13.14
CA ILE A 83 -82.27 -11.38 14.36
C ILE A 83 -82.31 -12.67 15.17
N ASN A 84 -82.58 -13.81 14.56
CA ASN A 84 -82.57 -15.08 15.28
C ASN A 84 -81.19 -15.37 15.88
N HIS A 85 -80.10 -15.06 15.18
CA HIS A 85 -78.76 -15.20 15.73
C HIS A 85 -78.54 -14.29 16.96
N LEU A 86 -78.94 -13.03 16.90
CA LEU A 86 -78.85 -12.11 18.04
C LEU A 86 -79.67 -12.61 19.24
N VAL A 87 -80.86 -13.17 18.98
CA VAL A 87 -81.74 -13.71 20.02
C VAL A 87 -81.22 -15.03 20.59
N THR A 88 -80.49 -15.86 19.83
CA THR A 88 -79.87 -17.09 20.38
C THR A 88 -78.88 -16.82 21.51
N VAL A 89 -78.29 -15.63 21.56
CA VAL A 89 -77.39 -15.19 22.65
C VAL A 89 -78.18 -14.82 23.92
N MET A 90 -79.52 -14.73 23.82
CA MET A 90 -80.44 -14.44 24.92
C MET A 90 -81.28 -15.69 25.26
N PRO A 91 -80.76 -16.64 26.04
CA PRO A 91 -81.46 -17.90 26.34
C PRO A 91 -82.80 -17.72 27.09
N GLN A 92 -83.10 -16.51 27.56
CA GLN A 92 -84.35 -16.17 28.26
C GLN A 92 -85.47 -15.72 27.32
N VAL A 93 -85.17 -15.52 26.03
CA VAL A 93 -86.13 -15.04 25.03
C VAL A 93 -86.43 -16.19 24.05
N ASP A 94 -87.53 -16.90 24.29
CA ASP A 94 -88.04 -17.93 23.36
C ASP A 94 -88.85 -17.26 22.24
N ALA A 95 -88.16 -16.61 21.30
CA ALA A 95 -88.77 -15.94 20.16
C ALA A 95 -88.33 -16.62 18.86
N ASN A 96 -89.23 -17.39 18.24
CA ASN A 96 -89.03 -17.95 16.91
C ASN A 96 -89.50 -16.97 15.83
N ILE A 97 -88.60 -16.09 15.39
CA ILE A 97 -88.93 -15.07 14.39
C ILE A 97 -88.80 -15.67 13.00
N SER A 98 -89.92 -15.80 12.31
CA SER A 98 -90.01 -16.22 10.91
C SER A 98 -90.12 -15.04 9.93
N VAL A 99 -89.84 -15.31 8.66
CA VAL A 99 -89.95 -14.37 7.52
C VAL A 99 -91.37 -13.77 7.40
N THR A 100 -92.41 -14.52 7.78
CA THR A 100 -93.80 -14.05 7.70
C THR A 100 -94.07 -12.86 8.60
N HIS A 101 -93.35 -12.72 9.73
CA HIS A 101 -93.49 -11.55 10.61
C HIS A 101 -93.07 -10.23 9.94
N PHE A 102 -92.27 -10.30 8.87
CA PHE A 102 -91.82 -9.13 8.11
C PHE A 102 -92.63 -8.92 6.84
N LEU A 103 -93.08 -10.00 6.18
CA LEU A 103 -93.94 -9.89 4.99
C LEU A 103 -95.38 -9.50 5.34
N GLN A 104 -95.86 -9.94 6.50
CA GLN A 104 -97.22 -9.70 6.99
C GLN A 104 -97.19 -9.25 8.47
N PRO A 105 -96.60 -8.07 8.77
CA PRO A 105 -96.43 -7.61 10.13
C PRO A 105 -97.77 -7.28 10.78
N THR A 106 -97.95 -7.73 12.02
CA THR A 106 -98.99 -7.24 12.91
C THR A 106 -98.38 -6.26 13.91
N ALA A 107 -99.17 -5.29 14.37
CA ALA A 107 -98.69 -4.30 15.34
C ALA A 107 -98.07 -4.97 16.59
N THR A 108 -98.66 -6.07 17.06
CA THR A 108 -98.17 -6.81 18.23
C THR A 108 -96.84 -7.51 17.96
N THR A 109 -96.70 -8.20 16.83
CA THR A 109 -95.46 -8.93 16.50
C THR A 109 -94.32 -7.96 16.19
N SER A 110 -94.59 -6.91 15.42
CA SER A 110 -93.58 -5.92 15.06
C SER A 110 -93.14 -5.09 16.27
N HIS A 111 -94.06 -4.72 17.14
CA HIS A 111 -93.71 -4.08 18.42
C HIS A 111 -92.81 -4.99 19.27
N SER A 112 -93.14 -6.28 19.39
CA SER A 112 -92.36 -7.21 20.21
C SER A 112 -90.94 -7.41 19.67
N ILE A 113 -90.79 -7.58 18.36
CA ILE A 113 -89.48 -7.75 17.71
C ILE A 113 -88.64 -6.47 17.82
N LEU A 114 -89.23 -5.31 17.52
CA LEU A 114 -88.51 -4.04 17.59
C LEU A 114 -88.13 -3.68 19.03
N LEU A 115 -89.02 -3.91 20.00
CA LEU A 115 -88.72 -3.66 21.42
C LEU A 115 -87.55 -4.53 21.91
N LEU A 116 -87.53 -5.81 21.53
CA LEU A 116 -86.43 -6.71 21.88
C LEU A 116 -85.08 -6.20 21.37
N LEU A 117 -85.02 -5.86 20.08
CA LEU A 117 -83.78 -5.39 19.44
C LEU A 117 -83.38 -3.99 19.89
N PHE A 118 -84.36 -3.12 20.15
CA PHE A 118 -84.13 -1.80 20.73
C PHE A 118 -83.51 -1.92 22.13
N ASN A 119 -84.04 -2.79 22.99
CA ASN A 119 -83.47 -3.02 24.32
C ASN A 119 -82.06 -3.62 24.24
N LEU A 120 -81.81 -4.51 23.27
CA LEU A 120 -80.46 -5.04 23.02
C LEU A 120 -79.47 -3.93 22.66
N MET A 121 -79.88 -3.04 21.76
CA MET A 121 -79.08 -1.89 21.35
C MET A 121 -78.75 -0.98 22.52
N VAL A 122 -79.77 -0.56 23.30
CA VAL A 122 -79.56 0.30 24.47
C VAL A 122 -78.63 -0.38 25.49
N PHE A 123 -78.83 -1.66 25.77
CA PHE A 123 -77.95 -2.42 26.66
C PHE A 123 -76.50 -2.46 26.14
N ASN A 124 -76.31 -2.70 24.84
CA ASN A 124 -74.98 -2.73 24.23
C ASN A 124 -74.29 -1.36 24.29
N GLU A 125 -75.01 -0.27 24.03
CA GLU A 125 -74.48 1.09 24.14
C GLU A 125 -74.04 1.41 25.59
N GLU A 126 -74.80 0.99 26.60
CA GLU A 126 -74.41 1.12 28.00
C GLU A 126 -73.14 0.31 28.33
N GLN A 127 -73.07 -0.96 27.88
CA GLN A 127 -71.88 -1.79 28.10
C GLN A 127 -70.63 -1.24 27.41
N LEU A 128 -70.76 -0.73 26.17
CA LEU A 128 -69.66 -0.08 25.47
C LEU A 128 -69.17 1.16 26.22
N ARG A 129 -70.09 1.93 26.81
CA ARG A 129 -69.73 3.09 27.64
C ARG A 129 -68.95 2.70 28.89
N ASP A 130 -69.27 1.56 29.51
CA ASP A 130 -68.54 1.04 30.66
C ASP A 130 -67.14 0.53 30.27
N ILE A 131 -66.98 0.01 29.04
CA ILE A 131 -65.70 -0.52 28.53
C ILE A 131 -64.79 0.58 27.98
N ALA A 132 -65.33 1.68 27.46
CA ALA A 132 -64.57 2.74 26.78
C ALA A 132 -63.33 3.25 27.55
N PRO A 133 -63.37 3.49 28.88
CA PRO A 133 -62.18 3.91 29.63
C PRO A 133 -61.05 2.87 29.62
N HIS A 134 -61.39 1.58 29.60
CA HIS A 134 -60.41 0.50 29.53
C HIS A 134 -59.77 0.40 28.14
N GLU A 135 -60.55 0.65 27.10
CA GLU A 135 -60.09 0.70 25.72
C GLU A 135 -59.09 1.85 25.49
N GLU A 136 -59.38 3.05 26.00
CA GLU A 136 -58.48 4.20 25.94
C GLU A 136 -57.11 3.91 26.60
N VAL A 137 -57.12 3.24 27.76
CA VAL A 137 -55.88 2.83 28.45
C VAL A 137 -55.08 1.83 27.60
N LEU A 138 -55.75 0.89 26.94
CA LEU A 138 -55.11 -0.11 26.09
C LEU A 138 -54.48 0.54 24.85
N PHE A 139 -55.16 1.49 24.21
CA PHE A 139 -54.60 2.24 23.09
C PHE A 139 -53.39 3.09 23.50
N ALA A 140 -53.47 3.78 24.65
CA ALA A 140 -52.32 4.52 25.17
C ALA A 140 -51.11 3.61 25.48
N LYS A 141 -51.35 2.38 25.97
CA LYS A 141 -50.28 1.39 26.19
C LYS A 141 -49.69 0.88 24.89
N THR A 142 -50.50 0.75 23.85
CA THR A 142 -50.04 0.35 22.51
C THR A 142 -49.07 1.39 21.93
N GLU A 143 -49.37 2.68 22.09
CA GLU A 143 -48.47 3.75 21.70
C GLU A 143 -47.15 3.73 22.49
N GLN A 144 -47.21 3.49 23.80
CA GLN A 144 -46.01 3.33 24.62
C GLN A 144 -45.13 2.17 24.13
N VAL A 145 -45.72 1.02 23.81
CA VAL A 145 -44.97 -0.12 23.26
C VAL A 145 -44.29 0.26 21.94
N LYS A 146 -45.01 0.92 21.04
CA LYS A 146 -44.45 1.37 19.76
C LYS A 146 -43.24 2.30 19.94
N THR A 147 -43.33 3.27 20.85
CA THR A 147 -42.20 4.18 21.14
C THR A 147 -41.00 3.45 21.76
N LEU A 148 -41.24 2.40 22.56
CA LEU A 148 -40.17 1.57 23.12
C LEU A 148 -39.51 0.70 22.04
N GLU A 149 -40.28 0.17 21.10
CA GLU A 149 -39.76 -0.57 19.94
C GLU A 149 -38.89 0.32 19.05
N GLU A 150 -39.33 1.55 18.77
CA GLU A 150 -38.52 2.53 18.01
C GLU A 150 -37.20 2.85 18.73
N LYS A 151 -37.23 3.07 20.05
CA LYS A 151 -36.02 3.29 20.85
C LYS A 151 -35.08 2.08 20.83
N LYS A 152 -35.62 0.86 20.97
CA LYS A 152 -34.84 -0.38 20.88
C LYS A 152 -34.15 -0.49 19.52
N ASN A 153 -34.87 -0.21 18.44
CA ASN A 153 -34.32 -0.29 17.08
C ASN A 153 -33.18 0.72 16.88
N LYS A 154 -33.36 1.97 17.34
CA LYS A 154 -32.31 2.98 17.31
C LYS A 154 -31.05 2.58 18.10
N LEU A 155 -31.23 1.96 19.27
CA LEU A 155 -30.09 1.45 20.06
C LEU A 155 -29.36 0.29 19.36
N LEU A 156 -30.10 -0.57 18.65
CA LEU A 156 -29.49 -1.65 17.86
C LEU A 156 -28.70 -1.10 16.66
N GLU A 157 -29.21 -0.08 15.98
CA GLU A 157 -28.47 0.61 14.91
C GLU A 157 -27.15 1.21 15.42
N MET A 158 -27.20 1.98 16.52
CA MET A 158 -26.00 2.54 17.13
C MET A 158 -24.99 1.46 17.57
N LEU A 159 -25.47 0.32 18.08
CA LEU A 159 -24.59 -0.80 18.47
C LEU A 159 -23.92 -1.43 17.24
N ASN A 160 -24.65 -1.58 16.14
CA ASN A 160 -24.12 -2.09 14.88
C ASN A 160 -23.06 -1.14 14.31
N GLU A 161 -23.32 0.17 14.28
CA GLU A 161 -22.35 1.19 13.85
C GLU A 161 -21.06 1.12 14.69
N GLN A 162 -21.17 1.07 16.02
CA GLN A 162 -20.00 0.93 16.90
C GLN A 162 -19.23 -0.38 16.65
N SER A 163 -19.93 -1.47 16.34
CA SER A 163 -19.29 -2.74 16.03
C SER A 163 -18.50 -2.67 14.72
N GLU A 164 -19.04 -2.00 13.70
CA GLU A 164 -18.39 -1.80 12.41
C GLU A 164 -17.18 -0.88 12.53
N GLU A 165 -17.28 0.20 13.30
CA GLU A 165 -16.15 1.09 13.60
C GLU A 165 -15.04 0.36 14.34
N LYS A 166 -15.38 -0.49 15.32
CA LYS A 166 -14.39 -1.34 16.02
C LYS A 166 -13.70 -2.29 15.07
N ALA A 167 -14.43 -2.93 14.15
CA ALA A 167 -13.84 -3.80 13.14
C ALA A 167 -12.90 -3.02 12.20
N LYS A 168 -13.32 -1.85 11.71
CA LYS A 168 -12.48 -0.94 10.90
C LYS A 168 -11.25 -0.46 11.67
N ARG A 169 -11.34 -0.26 12.99
CA ARG A 169 -10.22 0.12 13.85
C ARG A 169 -9.24 -1.05 14.02
N ALA A 170 -9.75 -2.27 14.25
CA ALA A 170 -8.92 -3.47 14.34
C ALA A 170 -8.13 -3.70 13.05
N GLN A 171 -8.78 -3.62 11.89
CA GLN A 171 -8.09 -3.72 10.59
C GLN A 171 -7.01 -2.66 10.39
N ARG A 172 -7.24 -1.42 10.85
CA ARG A 172 -6.23 -0.35 10.81
C ARG A 172 -5.05 -0.65 11.73
N LEU A 173 -5.29 -1.20 12.92
CA LEU A 173 -4.24 -1.61 13.84
C LEU A 173 -3.42 -2.77 13.29
N ASP A 174 -4.06 -3.80 12.72
CA ASP A 174 -3.36 -4.93 12.10
C ASP A 174 -2.44 -4.47 10.96
N LYS A 175 -2.90 -3.50 10.17
CA LYS A 175 -2.08 -2.89 9.11
C LYS A 175 -0.89 -2.12 9.69
N LEU A 176 -1.10 -1.31 10.71
CA LEU A 176 -0.01 -0.60 11.38
C LEU A 176 1.00 -1.56 12.00
N ASP A 177 0.56 -2.65 12.62
CA ASP A 177 1.44 -3.68 13.18
C ASP A 177 2.25 -4.39 12.08
N HIS A 178 1.67 -4.60 10.90
CA HIS A 178 2.39 -5.12 9.74
C HIS A 178 3.45 -4.13 9.24
N ASP A 179 3.07 -2.85 9.08
CA ASP A 179 3.98 -1.79 8.63
C ASP A 179 5.14 -1.60 9.64
N ILE A 180 4.86 -1.65 10.95
CA ILE A 180 5.89 -1.60 12.00
C ILE A 180 6.89 -2.74 11.85
N LYS A 181 6.42 -3.98 11.69
CA LYS A 181 7.30 -5.14 11.50
C LYS A 181 8.17 -5.01 10.27
N GLN A 182 7.60 -4.50 9.16
CA GLN A 182 8.36 -4.26 7.95
C GLN A 182 9.45 -3.21 8.18
N PHE A 183 9.14 -2.10 8.85
CA PHE A 183 10.14 -1.08 9.18
C PHE A 183 11.20 -1.57 10.18
N GLU A 184 10.85 -2.47 11.10
CA GLU A 184 11.81 -3.11 12.00
C GLU A 184 12.78 -4.03 11.23
N GLU A 185 12.28 -4.77 10.23
CA GLU A 185 13.10 -5.58 9.32
C GLU A 185 14.02 -4.71 8.45
N ASP A 186 13.49 -3.65 7.85
CA ASP A 186 14.28 -2.70 7.04
C ASP A 186 15.39 -2.04 7.87
N LEU A 187 15.06 -1.59 9.09
CA LEU A 187 16.03 -1.01 10.02
C LEU A 187 17.11 -2.01 10.42
N LYS A 188 16.76 -3.29 10.54
CA LYS A 188 17.73 -4.34 10.84
C LYS A 188 18.69 -4.54 9.67
N LEU A 189 18.19 -4.62 8.44
CA LEU A 189 19.01 -4.74 7.23
C LEU A 189 19.93 -3.53 7.04
N GLU A 190 19.43 -2.32 7.29
CA GLU A 190 20.24 -1.11 7.19
C GLU A 190 21.35 -1.06 8.24
N LYS A 191 21.09 -1.54 9.47
CA LYS A 191 22.14 -1.69 10.50
C LYS A 191 23.19 -2.72 10.10
N GLU A 192 22.78 -3.87 9.57
CA GLU A 192 23.70 -4.90 9.08
C GLU A 192 24.58 -4.33 7.95
N SER A 193 24.00 -3.63 6.98
CA SER A 193 24.73 -2.94 5.91
C SER A 193 25.70 -1.89 6.43
N HIS A 194 25.28 -1.07 7.40
CA HIS A 194 26.16 -0.05 8.00
C HIS A 194 27.32 -0.70 8.77
N ASP A 195 27.09 -1.82 9.46
CA ASP A 195 28.15 -2.55 10.15
C ASP A 195 29.16 -3.17 9.17
N GLU A 196 28.70 -3.65 8.00
CA GLU A 196 29.57 -4.10 6.91
C GLU A 196 30.42 -2.95 6.36
N GLU A 197 29.81 -1.81 6.00
CA GLU A 197 30.52 -0.61 5.52
C GLU A 197 31.55 -0.11 6.55
N LYS A 198 31.19 -0.15 7.84
CA LYS A 198 32.11 0.22 8.92
C LYS A 198 33.32 -0.71 8.97
N GLN A 199 33.13 -2.02 8.81
CA GLN A 199 34.23 -2.97 8.78
C GLN A 199 35.15 -2.75 7.57
N GLU A 200 34.58 -2.45 6.40
CA GLU A 200 35.34 -2.10 5.20
C GLU A 200 36.15 -0.81 5.41
N LEU A 201 35.54 0.22 6.00
CA LEU A 201 36.22 1.48 6.31
C LEU A 201 37.37 1.26 7.31
N GLU A 202 37.17 0.43 8.34
CA GLU A 202 38.23 0.08 9.29
C GLU A 202 39.38 -0.68 8.62
N ALA A 203 39.10 -1.54 7.63
CA ALA A 203 40.12 -2.22 6.84
C ALA A 203 40.94 -1.23 5.99
N ILE A 204 40.26 -0.31 5.29
CA ILE A 204 40.92 0.74 4.50
C ILE A 204 41.78 1.64 5.39
N LEU A 205 41.28 2.01 6.58
CA LEU A 205 42.06 2.81 7.54
C LEU A 205 43.31 2.08 8.03
N LYS A 206 43.26 0.76 8.22
CA LYS A 206 44.44 -0.06 8.55
C LYS A 206 45.43 -0.09 7.40
N GLU A 207 44.97 -0.28 6.18
CA GLU A 207 45.81 -0.26 4.97
C GLU A 207 46.48 1.10 4.79
N ASN A 208 45.74 2.20 4.92
CA ASN A 208 46.30 3.55 4.86
C ASN A 208 47.39 3.79 5.91
N LYS A 209 47.19 3.34 7.16
CA LYS A 209 48.23 3.43 8.20
C LYS A 209 49.48 2.62 7.85
N GLN A 210 49.33 1.45 7.23
CA GLN A 210 50.47 0.66 6.76
C GLN A 210 51.21 1.36 5.63
N LEU A 211 50.48 1.94 4.67
CA LEU A 211 51.04 2.73 3.58
C LEU A 211 51.79 3.96 4.10
N GLU A 212 51.23 4.69 5.07
CA GLU A 212 51.91 5.83 5.72
C GLU A 212 53.23 5.40 6.37
N MET A 213 53.25 4.26 7.09
CA MET A 213 54.48 3.73 7.69
C MET A 213 55.53 3.38 6.64
N VAL A 214 55.14 2.72 5.54
CA VAL A 214 56.04 2.40 4.43
C VAL A 214 56.56 3.67 3.76
N LEU A 215 55.70 4.67 3.57
CA LEU A 215 56.07 5.95 2.97
C LEU A 215 57.10 6.67 3.83
N GLU A 216 56.94 6.65 5.15
CA GLU A 216 57.90 7.24 6.08
C GLU A 216 59.25 6.49 6.09
N GLN A 217 59.23 5.15 6.04
CA GLN A 217 60.44 4.35 5.86
C GLN A 217 61.18 4.69 4.56
N LYS A 218 60.43 4.87 3.45
CA LYS A 218 61.02 5.26 2.16
C LYS A 218 61.59 6.67 2.16
N LYS A 219 60.97 7.61 2.88
CA LYS A 219 61.55 8.95 3.08
C LYS A 219 62.86 8.87 3.87
N SER A 220 62.90 8.13 4.98
CA SER A 220 64.12 7.93 5.76
C SER A 220 65.24 7.35 4.90
N TYR A 221 64.94 6.30 4.12
CA TYR A 221 65.92 5.69 3.22
C TYR A 221 66.40 6.64 2.11
N ARG A 222 65.49 7.46 1.57
CA ARG A 222 65.87 8.51 0.61
C ARG A 222 66.82 9.51 1.26
N ASP A 223 66.54 9.95 2.48
CA ASP A 223 67.35 10.93 3.19
C ASP A 223 68.73 10.36 3.52
N GLU A 224 68.81 9.09 3.96
CA GLU A 224 70.07 8.36 4.13
C GLU A 224 70.89 8.25 2.83
N LEU A 225 70.24 7.97 1.70
CA LEU A 225 70.90 7.94 0.40
C LEU A 225 71.40 9.31 -0.03
N MET A 226 70.64 10.38 0.26
CA MET A 226 71.05 11.75 -0.01
C MET A 226 72.30 12.12 0.80
N ASP A 227 72.32 11.78 2.08
CA ASP A 227 73.49 11.98 2.96
C ASP A 227 74.74 11.24 2.43
N GLU A 228 74.58 9.98 1.98
CA GLU A 228 75.69 9.20 1.41
C GLU A 228 76.16 9.77 0.06
N VAL A 229 75.24 10.28 -0.77
CA VAL A 229 75.59 10.98 -2.01
C VAL A 229 76.40 12.24 -1.71
N ASP A 230 75.99 13.04 -0.73
CA ASP A 230 76.70 14.25 -0.32
C ASP A 230 78.07 13.93 0.27
N LYS A 231 78.18 12.88 1.07
CA LYS A 231 79.46 12.37 1.57
C LYS A 231 80.41 11.94 0.44
N LYS A 232 79.91 11.20 -0.56
CA LYS A 232 80.71 10.82 -1.74
C LYS A 232 81.07 12.01 -2.63
N ARG A 233 80.22 13.03 -2.70
CA ARG A 233 80.56 14.30 -3.38
C ARG A 233 81.70 15.02 -2.63
N ALA A 234 81.63 15.11 -1.30
CA ALA A 234 82.69 15.71 -0.49
C ALA A 234 84.03 14.96 -0.62
N LEU A 235 84.01 13.61 -0.59
CA LEU A 235 85.20 12.79 -0.83
C LEU A 235 85.83 13.03 -2.20
N ARG A 236 85.04 13.14 -3.27
CA ARG A 236 85.55 13.48 -4.61
C ARG A 236 86.25 14.84 -4.66
N VAL A 237 85.78 15.83 -3.90
CA VAL A 237 86.44 17.14 -3.80
C VAL A 237 87.79 16.99 -3.12
N TYR A 238 87.85 16.23 -2.02
CA TYR A 238 89.10 15.96 -1.31
C TYR A 238 90.12 15.21 -2.18
N ASP A 239 89.69 14.17 -2.89
CA ASP A 239 90.55 13.43 -3.82
C ASP A 239 91.05 14.31 -4.98
N ALA A 240 90.22 15.23 -5.48
CA ALA A 240 90.62 16.16 -6.53
C ALA A 240 91.69 17.16 -6.05
N ASP A 241 91.55 17.67 -4.82
CA ASP A 241 92.53 18.55 -4.19
C ASP A 241 93.85 17.80 -3.89
N ASP A 242 93.79 16.55 -3.45
CA ASP A 242 94.96 15.68 -3.25
C ASP A 242 95.70 15.39 -4.57
N VAL A 243 94.96 15.11 -5.65
CA VAL A 243 95.54 14.92 -6.99
C VAL A 243 96.17 16.21 -7.49
N LYS A 244 95.54 17.36 -7.25
CA LYS A 244 96.10 18.68 -7.60
C LYS A 244 97.39 18.96 -6.84
N HIS A 245 97.42 18.71 -5.53
CA HIS A 245 98.62 18.88 -4.72
C HIS A 245 99.75 17.94 -5.17
N LYS A 246 99.44 16.68 -5.52
CA LYS A 246 100.42 15.74 -6.08
C LYS A 246 100.93 16.20 -7.45
N ALA A 247 100.07 16.77 -8.29
CA ALA A 247 100.45 17.31 -9.59
C ALA A 247 101.34 18.56 -9.45
N GLU A 248 101.03 19.47 -8.52
CA GLU A 248 101.85 20.64 -8.21
C GLU A 248 103.23 20.23 -7.66
N GLN A 249 103.29 19.26 -6.75
CA GLN A 249 104.55 18.71 -6.24
C GLN A 249 105.37 18.03 -7.33
N ALA A 250 104.74 17.29 -8.24
CA ALA A 250 105.41 16.67 -9.38
C ALA A 250 105.96 17.74 -10.35
N ALA A 251 105.21 18.80 -10.63
CA ALA A 251 105.66 19.92 -11.45
C ALA A 251 106.86 20.65 -10.82
N GLN A 252 106.83 20.86 -9.50
CA GLN A 252 107.93 21.48 -8.76
C GLN A 252 109.21 20.61 -8.80
N ASN A 253 109.07 19.29 -8.65
CA ASN A 253 110.19 18.36 -8.79
C ASN A 253 110.79 18.36 -10.20
N VAL A 254 109.95 18.48 -11.24
CA VAL A 254 110.42 18.59 -12.64
C VAL A 254 111.18 19.89 -12.84
N GLN A 255 110.68 21.01 -12.32
CA GLN A 255 111.36 22.31 -12.39
C GLN A 255 112.73 22.28 -11.68
N GLU A 256 112.81 21.70 -10.48
CA GLU A 256 114.09 21.52 -9.78
C GLU A 256 115.07 20.61 -10.55
N ALA A 257 114.55 19.60 -11.24
CA ALA A 257 115.36 18.73 -12.09
C ALA A 257 115.88 19.47 -13.34
N GLU A 258 115.06 20.32 -13.95
CA GLU A 258 115.46 21.20 -15.06
C GLU A 258 116.54 22.20 -14.63
N GLU A 259 116.39 22.84 -13.46
CA GLU A 259 117.40 23.77 -12.90
C GLU A 259 118.74 23.06 -12.63
N LYS A 260 118.71 21.82 -12.12
CA LYS A 260 119.91 20.98 -11.96
C LYS A 260 120.53 20.61 -13.30
N LEU A 261 119.72 20.35 -14.33
CA LEU A 261 120.18 20.06 -15.68
C LEU A 261 120.86 21.30 -16.31
N GLU A 262 120.30 22.48 -16.09
CA GLU A 262 120.87 23.77 -16.53
C GLU A 262 122.21 24.05 -15.84
N SER A 263 122.30 23.78 -14.53
CA SER A 263 123.53 23.81 -13.73
C SER A 263 124.60 22.86 -14.27
N LEU A 264 124.21 21.62 -14.61
CA LEU A 264 125.13 20.63 -15.18
C LEU A 264 125.60 21.04 -16.57
N ARG A 265 124.72 21.61 -17.42
CA ARG A 265 125.10 22.16 -18.72
C ARG A 265 126.11 23.31 -18.59
N ALA A 266 125.91 24.22 -17.64
CA ALA A 266 126.87 25.30 -17.37
C ALA A 266 128.24 24.75 -16.93
N THR A 267 128.25 23.70 -16.09
CA THR A 267 129.47 23.03 -15.63
C THR A 267 130.20 22.32 -16.78
N LEU A 268 129.46 21.72 -17.70
CA LEU A 268 129.99 21.02 -18.87
C LEU A 268 130.62 22.02 -19.87
N MET A 269 129.99 23.17 -20.08
CA MET A 269 130.55 24.25 -20.90
C MET A 269 131.86 24.81 -20.31
N GLN A 270 131.96 24.91 -18.98
CA GLN A 270 133.19 25.31 -18.28
C GLN A 270 134.32 24.27 -18.42
N LYS A 271 133.97 22.97 -18.44
CA LYS A 271 134.90 21.87 -18.67
C LYS A 271 135.38 21.80 -20.13
N GLU A 272 134.51 22.03 -21.12
CA GLU A 272 134.89 22.15 -22.54
C GLU A 272 135.86 23.30 -22.78
N THR A 273 135.66 24.43 -22.11
CA THR A 273 136.55 25.60 -22.22
C THR A 273 137.92 25.32 -21.60
N SER A 274 137.99 24.47 -20.57
CA SER A 274 139.24 24.01 -19.96
C SER A 274 139.99 22.98 -20.83
N LEU A 275 139.25 22.15 -21.59
CA LEU A 275 139.81 21.15 -22.50
C LEU A 275 140.51 21.78 -23.72
N LYS A 276 139.97 22.88 -24.25
CA LYS A 276 140.58 23.65 -25.37
C LYS A 276 141.93 24.29 -25.02
N ASN A 277 142.21 24.55 -23.74
CA ASN A 277 143.49 25.13 -23.30
C ASN A 277 144.59 24.09 -23.04
N LEU A 278 144.26 22.79 -23.02
CA LEU A 278 145.21 21.69 -22.76
C LEU A 278 145.71 20.97 -24.03
N GLN A 279 145.14 21.27 -25.20
CA GLN A 279 145.47 20.59 -26.47
C GLN A 279 146.66 21.18 -27.26
N THR A 280 147.39 22.16 -26.73
CA THR A 280 148.47 22.86 -27.46
C THR A 280 149.91 22.49 -27.09
N ILE A 281 150.16 21.46 -26.27
CA ILE A 281 151.54 21.03 -25.96
C ILE A 281 151.70 19.50 -26.01
N LYS A 282 152.34 19.08 -27.13
CA LYS A 282 153.40 18.05 -27.23
C LYS A 282 153.02 16.67 -27.80
N PRO A 283 153.53 16.34 -29.00
CA PRO A 283 153.48 15.01 -29.60
C PRO A 283 154.50 14.06 -28.95
N ASN A 284 154.12 12.77 -28.86
CA ASN A 284 154.91 11.55 -28.66
C ASN A 284 154.22 10.61 -27.65
N LEU A 285 153.37 9.72 -28.17
CA LEU A 285 153.22 8.33 -27.71
C LEU A 285 152.36 7.58 -28.74
N ASP A 286 152.86 7.57 -29.98
CA ASP A 286 152.65 6.45 -30.90
C ASP A 286 153.39 5.22 -30.35
N ALA A 287 152.83 4.03 -30.58
CA ALA A 287 153.46 2.73 -30.39
C ALA A 287 153.65 2.21 -28.95
N ALA A 288 152.55 1.89 -28.27
CA ALA A 288 152.50 0.74 -27.35
C ALA A 288 151.05 0.24 -27.17
N ASN A 289 150.80 -0.99 -27.61
CA ASN A 289 149.65 -1.84 -27.23
C ASN A 289 148.34 -1.80 -28.03
N ASN A 290 148.43 -1.44 -29.32
CA ASN A 290 147.74 -2.27 -30.31
C ASN A 290 148.61 -3.50 -30.59
N LEU A 291 148.40 -4.56 -29.80
CA LEU A 291 148.63 -6.00 -30.08
C LEU A 291 148.72 -6.80 -28.77
N LEU A 292 147.66 -6.73 -27.97
CA LEU A 292 147.15 -7.90 -27.24
C LEU A 292 145.72 -8.20 -27.72
N GLN A 293 145.55 -8.04 -29.04
CA GLN A 293 144.56 -8.73 -29.84
C GLN A 293 144.97 -10.21 -29.91
N GLU A 294 143.99 -11.09 -29.75
CA GLU A 294 144.00 -12.44 -30.35
C GLU A 294 144.75 -13.58 -29.64
N ILE A 295 144.47 -13.77 -28.34
CA ILE A 295 144.43 -15.09 -27.69
C ILE A 295 143.20 -15.03 -26.76
N MET A 296 142.00 -15.51 -27.04
CA MET A 296 141.45 -16.57 -27.89
C MET A 296 140.05 -16.07 -28.31
N LYS A 297 139.71 -15.91 -29.59
CA LYS A 297 139.39 -16.99 -30.54
C LYS A 297 138.43 -18.05 -30.00
N LEU A 298 137.19 -17.88 -30.47
CA LEU A 298 136.41 -18.87 -31.21
C LEU A 298 135.73 -20.01 -30.44
N SER A 299 134.57 -20.37 -31.02
CA SER A 299 133.75 -21.59 -30.83
C SER A 299 133.07 -21.68 -29.45
N ASP A 300 131.74 -21.72 -29.33
CA ASP A 300 130.73 -22.27 -30.23
C ASP A 300 129.43 -21.47 -30.11
N ASN A 301 128.95 -20.91 -31.23
CA ASN A 301 127.99 -21.53 -32.15
C ASN A 301 126.63 -21.77 -31.47
N LEU A 302 125.62 -20.93 -31.72
CA LEU A 302 124.75 -20.93 -32.91
C LEU A 302 124.08 -22.27 -33.15
N ARG A 303 122.78 -22.14 -33.48
CA ARG A 303 121.91 -23.06 -34.23
C ARG A 303 121.05 -24.02 -33.39
N ASP A 304 119.79 -24.28 -33.72
CA ASP A 304 119.07 -24.05 -34.99
C ASP A 304 117.55 -23.95 -34.76
N PHE A 305 116.90 -23.33 -35.73
CA PHE A 305 115.48 -23.47 -36.07
C PHE A 305 115.16 -24.89 -36.56
N GLU A 306 113.91 -25.34 -36.42
CA GLU A 306 113.04 -26.00 -37.45
C GLU A 306 111.90 -26.81 -36.77
N THR A 307 110.64 -26.39 -36.93
CA THR A 307 109.56 -26.94 -37.81
C THR A 307 108.98 -28.29 -37.41
N GLY A 308 107.63 -28.40 -37.47
CA GLY A 308 106.94 -29.69 -37.63
C GLY A 308 105.89 -30.05 -36.55
N ASP A 309 104.65 -29.66 -36.82
CA ASP A 309 103.36 -30.35 -36.66
C ASP A 309 103.12 -31.52 -35.67
N LEU A 310 101.89 -31.48 -35.13
CA LEU A 310 101.03 -32.53 -34.53
C LEU A 310 101.28 -33.10 -33.11
N GLU A 311 100.18 -33.02 -32.34
CA GLU A 311 99.67 -33.96 -31.32
C GLU A 311 100.52 -34.25 -30.06
N SER A 312 100.02 -33.82 -28.89
CA SER A 312 99.28 -34.70 -27.96
C SER A 312 99.27 -34.18 -26.50
N ASP A 313 98.08 -34.30 -25.90
CA ASP A 313 97.78 -34.55 -24.48
C ASP A 313 98.29 -33.58 -23.39
N SER A 314 97.38 -32.69 -22.98
CA SER A 314 97.15 -32.39 -21.56
C SER A 314 95.66 -32.59 -21.26
N LYS A 315 95.30 -33.84 -20.95
CA LYS A 315 93.97 -34.23 -20.46
C LYS A 315 93.78 -33.75 -19.02
N GLU A 316 92.90 -32.77 -18.82
CA GLU A 316 92.00 -32.63 -17.67
C GLU A 316 91.24 -31.31 -17.81
N GLY A 317 90.00 -31.36 -18.28
CA GLY A 317 89.15 -30.16 -18.35
C GLY A 317 87.88 -30.32 -19.20
N GLU A 318 87.91 -31.13 -20.26
CA GLU A 318 86.73 -31.26 -21.14
C GLU A 318 85.61 -32.14 -20.55
N ILE A 319 85.92 -33.11 -19.69
CA ILE A 319 84.89 -33.97 -19.07
C ILE A 319 84.12 -33.23 -17.97
N ASP A 320 84.77 -32.35 -17.21
CA ASP A 320 84.08 -31.54 -16.20
C ASP A 320 83.22 -30.48 -16.85
N VAL A 321 83.70 -29.78 -17.89
CA VAL A 321 82.91 -28.79 -18.63
C VAL A 321 81.70 -29.43 -19.30
N LEU A 322 81.83 -30.61 -19.92
CA LEU A 322 80.70 -31.32 -20.52
C LEU A 322 79.71 -31.87 -19.48
N ASN A 323 80.17 -32.28 -18.29
CA ASN A 323 79.28 -32.68 -17.20
C ASN A 323 78.57 -31.48 -16.55
N THR A 324 79.23 -30.30 -16.51
CA THR A 324 78.59 -29.06 -16.04
C THR A 324 77.55 -28.58 -17.05
N GLU A 325 77.87 -28.58 -18.35
CA GLU A 325 76.92 -28.24 -19.42
C GLU A 325 75.75 -29.23 -19.48
N ALA A 326 75.99 -30.54 -19.27
CA ALA A 326 74.92 -31.53 -19.18
C ALA A 326 74.03 -31.32 -17.95
N GLY A 327 74.62 -30.96 -16.81
CA GLY A 327 73.89 -30.62 -15.58
C GLY A 327 73.06 -29.34 -15.71
N GLU A 328 73.61 -28.31 -16.35
CA GLU A 328 72.92 -27.04 -16.63
C GLU A 328 71.78 -27.22 -17.64
N LEU A 329 71.99 -28.01 -18.70
CA LEU A 329 70.94 -28.36 -19.65
C LEU A 329 69.84 -29.19 -19.00
N GLN A 330 70.17 -30.09 -18.07
CA GLN A 330 69.20 -30.88 -17.32
C GLN A 330 68.42 -30.03 -16.31
N ALA A 331 69.06 -29.03 -15.68
CA ALA A 331 68.40 -28.05 -14.83
C ALA A 331 67.44 -27.15 -15.63
N GLN A 332 67.86 -26.66 -16.80
CA GLN A 332 67.01 -25.88 -17.72
C GLN A 332 65.82 -26.69 -18.24
N LEU A 333 65.99 -27.99 -18.50
CA LEU A 333 64.90 -28.88 -18.91
C LEU A 333 63.90 -29.10 -17.76
N LEU A 334 64.39 -29.21 -16.52
CA LEU A 334 63.54 -29.32 -15.33
C LEU A 334 62.75 -28.02 -15.09
N GLU A 335 63.39 -26.86 -15.22
CA GLU A 335 62.73 -25.54 -15.16
C GLU A 335 61.69 -25.34 -16.26
N LEU A 336 61.97 -25.80 -17.48
CA LEU A 336 61.00 -25.78 -18.58
C LEU A 336 59.82 -26.71 -18.31
N GLN A 337 60.05 -27.88 -17.70
CA GLN A 337 58.99 -28.81 -17.32
C GLN A 337 58.11 -28.25 -16.20
N THR A 338 58.69 -27.62 -15.17
CA THR A 338 57.94 -26.97 -14.09
C THR A 338 57.18 -25.76 -14.60
N ALA A 339 57.80 -24.89 -15.41
CA ALA A 339 57.12 -23.75 -16.03
C ALA A 339 55.96 -24.20 -16.94
N ARG A 340 56.12 -25.32 -17.66
CA ARG A 340 55.04 -25.89 -18.49
C ARG A 340 53.91 -26.48 -17.64
N ALA A 341 54.23 -27.09 -16.50
CA ALA A 341 53.23 -27.61 -15.56
C ALA A 341 52.45 -26.47 -14.88
N GLU A 342 53.12 -25.39 -14.47
CA GLU A 342 52.47 -24.19 -13.94
C GLU A 342 51.60 -23.50 -14.98
N ALA A 343 52.07 -23.35 -16.22
CA ALA A 343 51.28 -22.79 -17.31
C ALA A 343 50.06 -23.66 -17.68
N ALA A 344 50.14 -24.99 -17.47
CA ALA A 344 48.99 -25.89 -17.62
C ALA A 344 47.98 -25.72 -16.47
N LYS A 345 48.47 -25.60 -15.24
CA LYS A 345 47.64 -25.35 -14.05
C LYS A 345 46.90 -24.01 -14.13
N ILE A 346 47.59 -22.92 -14.48
CA ILE A 346 47.00 -21.60 -14.69
C ILE A 346 45.91 -21.64 -15.76
N ARG A 347 46.13 -22.40 -16.85
CA ARG A 347 45.12 -22.57 -17.90
C ARG A 347 43.87 -23.29 -17.40
N LEU A 348 44.04 -24.34 -16.59
CA LEU A 348 42.93 -25.06 -15.97
C LEU A 348 42.16 -24.16 -14.99
N ASP A 349 42.85 -23.45 -14.11
CA ASP A 349 42.24 -22.54 -13.13
C ASP A 349 41.47 -21.40 -13.83
N ASN A 350 42.02 -20.84 -14.90
CA ASN A 350 41.33 -19.83 -15.72
C ASN A 350 40.13 -20.38 -16.49
N GLN A 351 40.10 -21.67 -16.80
CA GLN A 351 38.95 -22.32 -17.43
C GLN A 351 37.83 -22.56 -16.40
N VAL A 352 38.19 -23.00 -15.19
CA VAL A 352 37.25 -23.17 -14.07
C VAL A 352 36.64 -21.83 -13.66
N LYS A 353 37.46 -20.77 -13.50
CA LYS A 353 36.96 -19.41 -13.20
C LYS A 353 35.97 -18.93 -14.25
N ARG A 354 36.28 -19.09 -15.55
CA ARG A 354 35.36 -18.71 -16.63
C ARG A 354 34.05 -19.49 -16.62
N GLN A 355 34.09 -20.77 -16.23
CA GLN A 355 32.85 -21.55 -16.07
C GLN A 355 32.02 -21.07 -14.87
N GLN A 356 32.66 -20.77 -13.75
CA GLN A 356 32.00 -20.22 -12.56
C GLN A 356 31.39 -18.84 -12.85
N GLU A 357 32.13 -17.93 -13.49
CA GLU A 357 31.62 -16.62 -13.93
C GLU A 357 30.41 -16.78 -14.85
N LYS A 358 30.47 -17.72 -15.81
CA LYS A 358 29.35 -17.99 -16.72
C LYS A 358 28.12 -18.50 -15.96
N THR A 359 28.28 -19.34 -14.94
CA THR A 359 27.16 -19.79 -14.12
C THR A 359 26.55 -18.67 -13.29
N VAL A 360 27.37 -17.78 -12.73
CA VAL A 360 26.90 -16.61 -11.94
C VAL A 360 26.15 -15.63 -12.85
N VAL A 361 26.66 -15.35 -14.05
CA VAL A 361 25.96 -14.49 -15.01
C VAL A 361 24.63 -15.11 -15.44
N HIS A 362 24.56 -16.44 -15.63
CA HIS A 362 23.31 -17.10 -15.96
C HIS A 362 22.30 -17.13 -14.80
N SER A 363 22.74 -17.25 -13.54
CA SER A 363 21.82 -17.13 -12.40
C SER A 363 21.30 -15.71 -12.24
N ALA A 364 22.20 -14.71 -12.35
CA ALA A 364 21.83 -13.30 -12.28
C ALA A 364 20.85 -12.91 -13.41
N LEU A 365 21.02 -13.45 -14.62
CA LEU A 365 20.09 -13.25 -15.73
C LEU A 365 18.69 -13.79 -15.39
N ARG A 366 18.59 -15.01 -14.84
CA ARG A 366 17.29 -15.58 -14.44
C ARG A 366 16.62 -14.79 -13.34
N GLU A 367 17.37 -14.33 -12.34
CA GLU A 367 16.84 -13.49 -11.27
C GLU A 367 16.33 -12.15 -11.81
N ALA A 368 17.04 -11.56 -12.77
CA ALA A 368 16.61 -10.34 -13.44
C ALA A 368 15.32 -10.56 -14.25
N GLU A 369 15.22 -11.66 -15.01
CA GLU A 369 14.01 -12.04 -15.76
C GLU A 369 12.81 -12.29 -14.84
N GLU A 370 13.01 -12.96 -13.69
CA GLU A 370 11.95 -13.16 -12.68
C GLU A 370 11.51 -11.85 -12.03
N LYS A 371 12.44 -10.95 -11.72
CA LYS A 371 12.12 -9.61 -11.20
C LYS A 371 11.35 -8.81 -12.24
N GLU A 372 11.75 -8.84 -13.51
CA GLU A 372 11.04 -8.17 -14.59
C GLU A 372 9.62 -8.69 -14.74
N LYS A 373 9.43 -10.02 -14.71
CA LYS A 373 8.10 -10.63 -14.78
C LYS A 373 7.20 -10.21 -13.62
N LYS A 374 7.74 -10.17 -12.39
CA LYS A 374 7.02 -9.67 -11.21
C LYS A 374 6.63 -8.20 -11.37
N MET A 375 7.54 -7.36 -11.87
CA MET A 375 7.28 -5.94 -12.12
C MET A 375 6.20 -5.76 -13.19
N GLN A 376 6.26 -6.48 -14.31
CA GLN A 376 5.23 -6.44 -15.36
C GLN A 376 3.85 -6.85 -14.81
N GLU A 377 3.78 -7.88 -13.96
CA GLU A 377 2.52 -8.30 -13.35
C GLU A 377 1.96 -7.24 -12.37
N GLN A 378 2.84 -6.59 -11.59
CA GLN A 378 2.46 -5.47 -10.73
C GLN A 378 1.96 -4.27 -11.55
N THR A 379 2.64 -3.91 -12.64
CA THR A 379 2.21 -2.84 -13.55
C THR A 379 0.86 -3.16 -14.16
N LYS A 380 0.61 -4.40 -14.58
CA LYS A 380 -0.69 -4.84 -15.10
C LYS A 380 -1.81 -4.69 -14.07
N LYS A 381 -1.55 -5.11 -12.81
CA LYS A 381 -2.51 -4.93 -11.70
C LYS A 381 -2.78 -3.46 -11.40
N ALA A 382 -1.74 -2.62 -11.45
CA ALA A 382 -1.89 -1.17 -11.24
C ALA A 382 -2.72 -0.51 -12.35
N LEU A 383 -2.49 -0.89 -13.61
CA LEU A 383 -3.28 -0.44 -14.76
C LEU A 383 -4.76 -0.81 -14.59
N GLN A 384 -5.03 -2.08 -14.28
CA GLN A 384 -6.41 -2.55 -14.08
C GLN A 384 -7.10 -1.85 -12.89
N ARG A 385 -6.37 -1.60 -11.80
CA ARG A 385 -6.90 -0.80 -10.67
C ARG A 385 -7.22 0.63 -11.08
N THR A 386 -6.38 1.24 -11.91
CA THR A 386 -6.59 2.60 -12.42
C THR A 386 -7.83 2.67 -13.32
N GLU A 387 -8.06 1.64 -14.15
CA GLU A 387 -9.23 1.53 -15.02
C GLU A 387 -10.52 1.38 -14.19
N ASN A 388 -10.51 0.50 -13.18
CA ASN A 388 -11.64 0.35 -12.26
C ASN A 388 -11.97 1.66 -11.50
N ILE A 389 -10.95 2.42 -11.08
CA ILE A 389 -11.16 3.73 -10.44
C ILE A 389 -11.80 4.72 -11.42
N LYS A 390 -11.39 4.73 -12.69
CA LYS A 390 -12.01 5.59 -13.71
C LYS A 390 -13.49 5.25 -13.91
N GLU A 391 -13.83 3.96 -14.03
CA GLU A 391 -15.22 3.52 -14.16
C GLU A 391 -16.07 3.92 -12.93
N ALA A 392 -15.55 3.70 -11.72
CA ALA A 392 -16.24 4.09 -10.49
C ALA A 392 -16.44 5.61 -10.39
N THR A 393 -15.43 6.39 -10.81
CA THR A 393 -15.53 7.86 -10.83
C THR A 393 -16.58 8.34 -11.83
N PHE A 394 -16.64 7.72 -13.01
CA PHE A 394 -17.67 8.03 -14.01
C PHE A 394 -19.09 7.70 -13.52
N GLN A 395 -19.27 6.55 -12.86
CA GLN A 395 -20.55 6.19 -12.26
C GLN A 395 -20.98 7.20 -11.19
N TYR A 396 -20.05 7.58 -10.31
CA TYR A 396 -20.31 8.59 -9.28
C TYR A 396 -20.70 9.96 -9.88
N GLU A 397 -20.01 10.43 -10.91
CA GLU A 397 -20.39 11.68 -11.59
C GLU A 397 -21.78 11.62 -12.22
N THR A 398 -22.15 10.46 -12.77
CA THR A 398 -23.47 10.22 -13.35
C THR A 398 -24.57 10.23 -12.29
N GLU A 399 -24.36 9.54 -11.16
CA GLU A 399 -25.30 9.54 -10.03
C GLU A 399 -25.42 10.93 -9.40
N LYS A 400 -24.31 11.65 -9.26
CA LYS A 400 -24.31 13.04 -8.77
C LYS A 400 -25.12 13.95 -9.69
N ALA A 401 -24.98 13.82 -11.02
CA ALA A 401 -25.75 14.60 -11.97
C ALA A 401 -27.26 14.32 -11.83
N LYS A 402 -27.66 13.04 -11.71
CA LYS A 402 -29.05 12.65 -11.47
C LYS A 402 -29.59 13.22 -10.16
N GLY A 403 -28.83 13.11 -9.07
CA GLY A 403 -29.23 13.66 -7.78
C GLY A 403 -29.41 15.19 -7.80
N MET A 404 -28.58 15.91 -8.56
CA MET A 404 -28.74 17.36 -8.76
C MET A 404 -30.00 17.70 -9.56
N GLU A 405 -30.35 16.88 -10.55
CA GLU A 405 -31.57 17.04 -11.34
C GLU A 405 -32.82 16.79 -10.46
N GLU A 406 -32.81 15.74 -9.64
CA GLU A 406 -33.87 15.45 -8.67
C GLU A 406 -34.05 16.58 -7.65
N LEU A 407 -32.96 17.12 -7.10
CA LEU A 407 -33.00 18.27 -6.20
C LEU A 407 -33.62 19.50 -6.88
N THR A 408 -33.29 19.73 -8.15
CA THR A 408 -33.87 20.84 -8.94
C THR A 408 -35.36 20.65 -9.16
N ILE A 409 -35.81 19.41 -9.40
CA ILE A 409 -37.24 19.09 -9.54
C ILE A 409 -37.98 19.34 -8.21
N ILE A 410 -37.41 18.89 -7.09
CA ILE A 410 -37.99 19.09 -5.76
C ILE A 410 -38.09 20.58 -5.44
N ASP A 411 -37.02 21.36 -5.67
CA ASP A 411 -37.00 22.80 -5.42
C ASP A 411 -38.07 23.54 -6.25
N ASN A 412 -38.20 23.18 -7.53
CA ASN A 412 -39.22 23.74 -8.41
C ASN A 412 -40.65 23.36 -7.98
N SER A 413 -40.88 22.11 -7.54
CA SER A 413 -42.17 21.66 -7.02
C SER A 413 -42.53 22.43 -5.76
N PHE A 414 -41.60 22.51 -4.82
CA PHE A 414 -41.79 23.21 -3.55
C PHE A 414 -42.08 24.69 -3.78
N CYS A 415 -41.30 25.37 -4.64
CA CYS A 415 -41.55 26.77 -4.99
C CYS A 415 -42.92 26.99 -5.64
N SER A 416 -43.36 26.05 -6.49
CA SER A 416 -44.68 26.10 -7.12
C SER A 416 -45.82 25.92 -6.11
N GLU A 417 -45.69 24.97 -5.20
CA GLU A 417 -46.66 24.74 -4.11
C GLU A 417 -46.77 25.95 -3.18
N LEU A 418 -45.62 26.56 -2.83
CA LEU A 418 -45.57 27.72 -1.96
C LEU A 418 -46.28 28.93 -2.60
N LYS A 419 -46.07 29.16 -3.90
CA LYS A 419 -46.81 30.19 -4.66
C LYS A 419 -48.32 29.91 -4.71
N ALA A 420 -48.71 28.66 -4.90
CA ALA A 420 -50.13 28.29 -4.90
C ALA A 420 -50.80 28.53 -3.54
N VAL A 421 -50.09 28.26 -2.45
CA VAL A 421 -50.57 28.56 -1.08
C VAL A 421 -50.68 30.07 -0.87
N ASP A 422 -49.69 30.85 -1.28
CA ASP A 422 -49.73 32.31 -1.18
C ASP A 422 -50.90 32.91 -1.97
N GLU A 423 -51.16 32.43 -3.19
CA GLU A 423 -52.32 32.85 -3.98
C GLU A 423 -53.66 32.49 -3.30
N MET A 424 -53.77 31.29 -2.72
CA MET A 424 -54.97 30.88 -1.96
C MET A 424 -55.19 31.77 -0.73
N LEU A 425 -54.13 32.11 0.00
CA LEU A 425 -54.20 33.01 1.16
C LEU A 425 -54.60 34.42 0.74
N LEU A 426 -54.04 34.94 -0.35
CA LEU A 426 -54.39 36.25 -0.89
C LEU A 426 -55.86 36.29 -1.30
N ASN A 427 -56.36 35.27 -1.99
CA ASN A 427 -57.76 35.16 -2.38
C ASN A 427 -58.70 35.14 -1.16
N LYS A 428 -58.36 34.37 -0.11
CA LYS A 428 -59.12 34.39 1.15
C LYS A 428 -59.11 35.75 1.84
N ALA A 429 -57.98 36.45 1.83
CA ALA A 429 -57.88 37.79 2.40
C ALA A 429 -58.79 38.78 1.65
N VAL A 430 -58.80 38.73 0.32
CA VAL A 430 -59.68 39.55 -0.53
C VAL A 430 -61.15 39.23 -0.29
N GLU A 431 -61.53 37.95 -0.20
CA GLU A 431 -62.92 37.55 0.13
C GLU A 431 -63.34 38.03 1.52
N ALA A 432 -62.46 37.90 2.53
CA ALA A 432 -62.72 38.39 3.87
C ALA A 432 -62.92 39.91 3.89
N GLN A 433 -62.08 40.65 3.14
CA GLN A 433 -62.21 42.09 2.99
C GLN A 433 -63.55 42.47 2.36
N LYS A 434 -63.95 41.82 1.26
CA LYS A 434 -65.27 42.05 0.62
C LYS A 434 -66.43 41.79 1.59
N LYS A 435 -66.39 40.70 2.35
CA LYS A 435 -67.42 40.39 3.37
C LYS A 435 -67.49 41.44 4.48
N ILE A 436 -66.35 42.01 4.88
CA ILE A 436 -66.30 43.09 5.88
C ILE A 436 -66.88 44.38 5.28
N GLU A 437 -66.53 44.72 4.05
CA GLU A 437 -67.05 45.90 3.35
C GLU A 437 -68.58 45.81 3.14
N GLU A 438 -69.12 44.65 2.75
CA GLU A 438 -70.56 44.41 2.67
C GLU A 438 -71.25 44.57 4.03
N LYS A 439 -70.68 43.99 5.11
CA LYS A 439 -71.22 44.14 6.47
C LYS A 439 -71.22 45.60 6.94
N LEU A 440 -70.19 46.37 6.59
CA LEU A 440 -70.10 47.79 6.92
C LEU A 440 -71.10 48.62 6.12
N ARG A 441 -71.33 48.28 4.85
CA ARG A 441 -72.33 48.94 3.98
C ARG A 441 -73.75 48.69 4.49
N ASN A 442 -74.09 47.45 4.82
CA ASN A 442 -75.41 47.08 5.37
C ASN A 442 -75.69 47.64 6.77
N ARG A 443 -74.71 48.24 7.45
CA ARG A 443 -74.90 48.97 8.72
C ARG A 443 -75.13 50.47 8.54
N ARG A 444 -74.91 51.00 7.33
CA ARG A 444 -75.05 52.44 7.01
C ARG A 444 -76.35 52.74 6.25
N GLU A 445 -76.99 51.72 5.69
CA GLU A 445 -78.40 51.70 5.30
C GLU A 445 -79.25 51.32 6.52
#